data_AF-A0A924YJG2-F1
#
_entry.id   AF-A0A924YJG2-F1
#
_cell.length_a   1.000
_cell.length_b   1.000
_cell.length_c   1.000
_cell.angle_alpha   90.00
_cell.angle_beta   90.00
_cell.angle_gamma   90.00
#
_symmetry.space_group_name_H-M   'P 1'
#
loop_
_entity.id
_entity.type
_entity.pdbx_description
1 polymer ?
#
loop_
_entity_poly.entity_id
_entity_poly.type
_entity_poly.pdbx_seq_one_letter_code
_entity_poly.pdbx_strand_id
1 'polypeptide(L)' 'MRMWSFVGSKQQPHWLWLALCRRTRQVVAYWIGDRSETGALQL' A
#
# COMPACT_ATOMS: atom_id res chain seq x y z
N MET A 1 -3.17 -3.20 14.98
CA MET A 1 -1.84 -3.16 14.32
C MET A 1 -1.67 -1.75 13.77
N ARG A 2 -0.57 -1.05 14.08
CA ARG A 2 -0.28 0.28 13.51
C ARG A 2 0.78 0.08 12.44
N MET A 3 0.51 0.51 11.21
CA MET A 3 1.43 0.39 10.08
C MET A 3 1.65 1.80 9.52
N TRP A 4 2.91 2.19 9.44
CA TRP A 4 3.34 3.48 8.94
C TRP A 4 4.50 3.24 7.99
N SER A 5 4.48 3.90 6.83
CA SER A 5 5.61 3.96 5.92
C SER A 5 6.37 5.28 6.14
N PHE A 6 7.70 5.23 6.12
CA PHE A 6 8.52 6.44 6.11
C PHE A 6 8.46 7.08 4.73
N VAL A 7 8.37 8.41 4.67
CA VAL A 7 8.42 9.18 3.43
C VAL A 7 9.26 10.43 3.63
N GLY A 8 10.18 10.70 2.70
CA GLY A 8 11.09 11.86 2.79
C GLY A 8 10.43 13.21 2.52
N SER A 9 9.34 13.24 1.73
CA SER A 9 8.55 14.44 1.44
C SER A 9 7.06 14.10 1.33
N LYS A 10 6.20 14.95 1.91
CA LYS A 10 4.74 14.82 1.83
C LYS A 10 4.10 15.75 0.79
N GLN A 11 4.90 16.42 -0.03
CA GLN A 11 4.39 17.37 -1.02
C GLN A 11 3.59 16.69 -2.14
N GLN A 12 3.86 15.41 -2.41
CA GLN A 12 3.16 14.60 -3.39
C GLN A 12 2.63 13.33 -2.70
N PRO A 13 1.43 13.39 -2.10
CA PRO A 13 0.86 12.23 -1.44
C PRO A 13 0.44 11.19 -2.48
N HIS A 14 0.99 9.98 -2.37
CA HIS A 14 0.58 8.80 -3.13
C HIS A 14 -0.07 7.77 -2.23
N TRP A 15 -0.97 6.95 -2.78
CA TRP A 15 -1.53 5.81 -2.06
C TRP A 15 -0.70 4.57 -2.31
N LEU A 16 -0.38 3.86 -1.22
CA LEU A 16 0.32 2.59 -1.24
C LEU A 16 -0.66 1.49 -0.86
N TRP A 17 -0.98 0.64 -1.84
CA TRP A 17 -1.73 -0.58 -1.62
C TRP A 17 -0.77 -1.72 -1.30
N LEU A 18 -1.13 -2.58 -0.34
CA LEU A 18 -0.32 -3.69 0.13
C LEU A 18 -1.13 -4.97 0.14
N ALA A 19 -0.67 -5.99 -0.59
CA ALA A 19 -1.20 -7.34 -0.47
C ALA A 19 -0.49 -8.05 0.69
N LEU A 20 -1.25 -8.43 1.72
CA LEU A 20 -0.74 -9.13 2.90
C LEU A 20 -1.17 -10.60 2.87
N CYS A 21 -0.20 -11.50 3.09
CA CYS A 21 -0.53 -12.90 3.36
C CYS A 21 -1.30 -12.98 4.68
N ARG A 22 -2.55 -13.46 4.65
CA ARG A 22 -3.43 -13.51 5.85
C ARG A 22 -2.83 -14.33 7.01
N ARG A 23 -2.06 -15.37 6.70
CA ARG A 23 -1.46 -16.29 7.70
C ARG A 23 -0.26 -15.66 8.41
N THR A 24 0.63 -15.00 7.67
CA THR A 24 1.93 -14.52 8.18
C THR A 24 1.96 -13.02 8.41
N ARG A 25 1.02 -12.27 7.82
CA ARG A 25 1.01 -10.81 7.70
C ARG A 25 2.23 -10.25 6.95
N GLN A 26 2.87 -11.09 6.13
CA GLN A 26 3.96 -10.67 5.25
C GLN A 26 3.39 -9.91 4.05
N VAL A 27 4.07 -8.86 3.62
CA VAL A 27 3.80 -8.17 2.36
C VAL A 27 4.28 -9.07 1.22
N VAL A 28 3.36 -9.42 0.31
CA VAL A 28 3.66 -10.27 -0.86
C VAL A 28 3.63 -9.51 -2.18
N ALA A 29 2.94 -8.37 -2.23
CA ALA A 29 2.96 -7.43 -3.35
C ALA A 29 2.57 -6.01 -2.89
N TYR A 30 2.89 -5.00 -3.70
CA TYR A 30 2.47 -3.61 -3.48
C TYR A 30 2.21 -2.88 -4.80
N TRP A 31 1.38 -1.84 -4.76
CA TRP A 31 1.12 -0.95 -5.90
C TRP A 31 0.97 0.50 -5.41
N ILE A 32 1.50 1.44 -6.20
CA ILE A 32 1.48 2.86 -5.89
C ILE A 32 0.55 3.54 -6.91
N GLY A 33 -0.48 4.20 -6.42
CA GLY A 33 -1.40 4.94 -7.28
C GLY A 33 -2.48 5.67 -6.51
N ASP A 34 -3.70 5.67 -7.04
CA ASP A 34 -4.84 6.35 -6.45
C ASP A 34 -5.56 5.47 -5.40
N ARG A 35 -6.43 6.08 -4.60
CA ARG A 35 -7.23 5.38 -3.59
C ARG A 35 -8.52 4.80 -4.19
N SER A 36 -8.43 4.21 -5.36
CA SER A 36 -9.57 3.59 -6.03
C SER A 36 -9.58 2.08 -5.82
N GLU A 37 -10.76 1.48 -5.92
CA GLU A 37 -10.90 0.03 -6.00
C GLU A 37 -10.15 -0.52 -7.21
N THR A 38 -10.13 0.22 -8.32
CA THR A 38 -9.33 -0.13 -9.51
C THR A 38 -7.86 -0.30 -9.17
N GLY A 39 -7.29 0.56 -8.34
CA GLY A 39 -5.93 0.45 -7.84
C GLY A 39 -5.69 -0.79 -6.96
N ALA A 40 -6.69 -1.19 -6.17
CA ALA A 40 -6.65 -2.44 -5.42
C ALA A 40 -6.75 -3.68 -6.33
N LEU A 41 -7.50 -3.59 -7.44
CA LEU A 41 -7.65 -4.66 -8.43
C LEU A 41 -6.43 -4.80 -9.36
N GLN A 42 -5.55 -3.80 -9.41
CA GLN A 42 -4.27 -3.83 -10.14
C GLN A 42 -3.17 -4.61 -9.39
N LEU A 43 -3.45 -5.07 -8.17
CA LEU A 43 -2.55 -5.76 -7.26
C LEU A 43 -2.81 -7.26 -7.21
#